data_AF-A0A8S3R149-F1
#
_entry.id   AF-A0A8S3R149-F1
#
_cell.length_a   1.000
_cell.length_b   1.000
_cell.length_c   1.000
_cell.angle_alpha   90.00
_cell.angle_beta   90.00
_cell.angle_gamma   90.00
#
_symmetry.space_group_name_H-M   'P 1'
#
loop_
_entity.id
_entity.type
_entity.pdbx_description
1 polymer ?
#
loop_
_entity_poly.entity_id
_entity_poly.type
_entity_poly.pdbx_seq_one_letter_code
_entity_poly.pdbx_strand_id
1 'polypeptide(L)'
;MWPKNRLIFKEFTDLIELNDIFVCIESKLDDLDQLNLPKGYDYFTKNRKKFERKSGGITVIFKKCLKNFLTFINTDSEFVLWVKVDIPMQLTKIMFGCIYVPPENSRYSSKDAFDEIETELITLKDQSTATALLGDFNARTGSLCDYIIPDDELSKILNYDGIDEIDRCLYDYYNLCLYNVSLQRSSEDKGRINVYGNKLLQLCKNNCLYIANGRIGNDKNMGKVTSKETSLVDYLIVSGDLFPYITEFEVIDFDSLFSDIHCRLQFNLSAMLPDDLLDKNNSPNVPSKHIRWIGDKRDQFVDSVESKLTIDNLSNQ
;
A
#
# COMPACT_ATOMS: atom_id res chain seq x y z
N MET A 1 -8.13 16.02 6.57
CA MET A 1 -9.58 16.07 6.30
C MET A 1 -10.35 16.01 7.62
N TRP A 2 -11.14 17.03 7.98
CA TRP A 2 -11.90 17.06 9.25
C TRP A 2 -13.32 16.54 9.03
N PRO A 3 -13.61 15.24 9.24
CA PRO A 3 -14.89 14.65 8.86
C PRO A 3 -16.07 15.29 9.59
N LYS A 4 -15.92 15.65 10.87
CA LYS A 4 -17.02 16.24 11.67
C LYS A 4 -17.62 17.50 11.03
N ASN A 5 -16.79 18.35 10.43
CA ASN A 5 -17.25 19.58 9.80
C ASN A 5 -17.74 19.36 8.36
N ARG A 6 -17.37 18.23 7.73
CA ARG A 6 -17.71 17.94 6.34
C ARG A 6 -18.94 17.03 6.20
N LEU A 7 -19.29 16.26 7.23
CA LEU A 7 -20.49 15.42 7.30
C LEU A 7 -21.82 16.20 7.19
N ILE A 8 -21.80 17.52 7.28
CA ILE A 8 -22.98 18.36 7.01
C ILE A 8 -23.30 18.50 5.51
N PHE A 9 -22.33 18.22 4.63
CA PHE A 9 -22.47 18.33 3.18
C PHE A 9 -22.93 17.00 2.59
N LYS A 10 -23.97 17.05 1.74
CA LYS A 10 -24.55 15.85 1.14
C LYS A 10 -23.53 15.14 0.24
N GLU A 11 -22.74 15.90 -0.49
CA GLU A 11 -21.70 15.41 -1.39
C GLU A 11 -20.64 14.60 -0.63
N PHE A 12 -20.32 15.00 0.61
CA PHE A 12 -19.39 14.25 1.46
C PHE A 12 -20.02 12.97 2.00
N THR A 13 -21.30 13.01 2.37
CA THR A 13 -22.01 11.79 2.79
C THR A 13 -22.20 10.82 1.64
N ASP A 14 -22.54 11.31 0.44
CA ASP A 14 -22.67 10.50 -0.78
C ASP A 14 -21.32 9.84 -1.10
N LEU A 15 -20.23 10.57 -0.94
CA LEU A 15 -18.88 10.04 -1.11
C LEU A 15 -18.58 8.89 -0.14
N ILE A 16 -18.96 9.01 1.14
CA ILE A 16 -18.83 7.91 2.11
C ILE A 16 -19.68 6.72 1.68
N GLU A 17 -20.91 6.95 1.24
CA GLU A 17 -21.87 5.90 0.84
C GLU A 17 -21.42 5.11 -0.40
N LEU A 18 -20.64 5.73 -1.28
CA LEU A 18 -20.04 5.08 -2.45
C LEU A 18 -18.91 4.10 -2.09
N ASN A 19 -18.33 4.20 -0.89
CA ASN A 19 -17.17 3.41 -0.49
C ASN A 19 -17.52 2.41 0.62
N ASP A 20 -16.84 1.27 0.61
CA ASP A 20 -16.94 0.25 1.66
C ASP A 20 -16.17 0.66 2.93
N ILE A 21 -14.99 1.23 2.73
CA ILE A 21 -14.10 1.78 3.76
C ILE A 21 -13.61 3.14 3.28
N PHE A 22 -13.60 4.13 4.17
CA PHE A 22 -13.16 5.49 3.91
C PHE A 22 -12.23 5.95 5.03
N VAL A 23 -11.00 6.35 4.69
CA VAL A 23 -9.96 6.72 5.66
C VAL A 23 -9.77 8.24 5.66
N CYS A 24 -9.99 8.86 6.81
CA CYS A 24 -9.78 10.29 7.06
C CYS A 24 -8.49 10.50 7.84
N ILE A 25 -7.51 11.12 7.19
CA ILE A 25 -6.27 11.59 7.82
C ILE A 25 -6.45 13.02 8.36
N GLU A 26 -5.83 13.36 9.48
CA GLU A 26 -6.08 14.61 10.23
C GLU A 26 -7.56 14.79 10.59
N SER A 27 -8.17 13.78 11.19
CA SER A 27 -9.59 13.85 11.55
C SER A 27 -9.91 14.95 12.57
N LYS A 28 -8.92 15.32 13.39
CA LYS A 28 -9.00 16.33 14.47
C LYS A 28 -10.21 16.10 15.36
N LEU A 29 -10.40 14.85 15.76
CA LEU A 29 -11.37 14.44 16.77
C LEU A 29 -10.71 14.29 18.14
N ASP A 30 -11.52 14.35 19.19
CA ASP A 30 -11.19 13.92 20.55
C ASP A 30 -12.11 12.76 21.00
N ASP A 31 -11.90 12.24 22.22
CA ASP A 31 -12.65 11.08 22.72
C ASP A 31 -14.13 11.40 23.05
N LEU A 32 -14.50 12.69 23.05
CA LEU A 32 -15.87 13.16 23.29
C LEU A 32 -16.63 13.41 21.99
N ASP A 33 -15.93 13.47 20.85
CA ASP A 33 -16.53 13.69 19.56
C ASP A 33 -17.30 12.46 19.05
N GLN A 34 -18.51 12.72 18.57
CA GLN A 34 -19.32 11.76 17.83
C GLN A 34 -19.50 12.22 16.39
N LEU A 35 -19.38 11.27 15.45
CA LEU A 35 -19.67 11.50 14.03
C LEU A 35 -21.10 11.10 13.70
N ASN A 36 -21.84 12.03 13.11
CA ASN A 36 -23.18 11.76 12.57
C ASN A 36 -23.04 11.16 11.17
N LEU A 37 -22.82 9.84 11.10
CA LEU A 37 -22.61 9.12 9.85
C LEU A 37 -23.93 8.74 9.15
N PRO A 38 -23.90 8.51 7.82
CA PRO A 38 -25.02 7.91 7.11
C PRO A 38 -25.46 6.57 7.70
N LYS A 39 -26.72 6.20 7.46
CA LYS A 39 -27.28 4.95 7.99
C LYS A 39 -26.53 3.76 7.40
N GLY A 40 -26.13 2.83 8.27
CA GLY A 40 -25.39 1.63 7.85
C GLY A 40 -23.87 1.77 7.92
N TYR A 41 -23.36 2.91 8.36
CA TYR A 41 -21.92 3.12 8.59
C TYR A 41 -21.59 3.17 10.09
N ASP A 42 -20.36 2.78 10.39
CA ASP A 42 -19.71 2.87 11.71
C ASP A 42 -18.28 3.41 11.52
N TYR A 43 -17.60 3.74 12.61
CA TYR A 43 -16.22 4.23 12.53
C TYR A 43 -15.37 3.80 13.71
N PHE A 44 -14.06 3.81 13.47
CA PHE A 44 -13.03 3.71 14.50
C PHE A 44 -12.10 4.91 14.37
N THR A 45 -11.70 5.51 15.49
CA THR A 45 -10.79 6.65 15.49
C THR A 45 -9.61 6.40 16.43
N LYS A 46 -8.41 6.73 15.95
CA LYS A 46 -7.20 6.86 16.77
C LYS A 46 -6.90 8.35 16.91
N ASN A 47 -7.29 8.90 18.05
CA ASN A 47 -7.08 10.32 18.35
C ASN A 47 -5.66 10.52 18.88
N ARG A 48 -4.96 11.58 18.41
CA ARG A 48 -3.62 11.91 18.94
C ARG A 48 -3.68 12.39 20.39
N LYS A 49 -4.75 13.08 20.78
CA LYS A 49 -4.94 13.59 22.14
C LYS A 49 -6.37 13.34 22.60
N LYS A 50 -6.51 12.92 23.86
CA LYS A 50 -7.80 12.49 24.43
C LYS A 50 -8.68 13.66 24.90
N PHE A 51 -8.10 14.76 25.41
CA PHE A 51 -8.85 15.87 26.06
C PHE A 51 -8.23 17.28 25.87
N GLU A 52 -7.57 17.56 24.75
CA GLU A 52 -6.91 18.86 24.49
C GLU A 52 -7.21 19.40 23.08
N ARG A 53 -6.54 20.50 22.68
CA ARG A 53 -6.64 21.09 21.33
C ARG A 53 -6.53 20.00 20.25
N LYS A 54 -7.60 19.86 19.49
CA LYS A 54 -7.77 18.89 18.40
C LYS A 54 -6.67 19.05 17.35
N SER A 55 -5.90 17.98 17.12
CA SER A 55 -4.82 17.94 16.14
C SER A 55 -4.54 16.50 15.72
N GLY A 56 -4.07 16.30 14.48
CA GLY A 56 -3.83 14.96 13.92
C GLY A 56 -5.09 14.10 13.93
N GLY A 57 -4.90 12.82 14.27
CA GLY A 57 -5.98 11.82 14.34
C GLY A 57 -6.21 11.11 13.01
N ILE A 58 -6.54 9.82 13.11
CA ILE A 58 -6.83 8.94 11.97
C ILE A 58 -8.19 8.29 12.24
N THR A 59 -9.10 8.41 11.29
CA THR A 59 -10.45 7.83 11.41
C THR A 59 -10.74 6.94 10.22
N VAL A 60 -11.16 5.70 10.49
CA VAL A 60 -11.61 4.74 9.48
C VAL A 60 -13.12 4.62 9.61
N ILE A 61 -13.84 5.03 8.57
CA ILE A 61 -15.28 4.90 8.42
C ILE A 61 -15.55 3.67 7.56
N PHE A 62 -16.50 2.83 7.92
CA PHE A 62 -16.76 1.57 7.21
C PHE A 62 -18.23 1.18 7.25
N LYS A 63 -18.67 0.41 6.24
CA LYS A 63 -20.01 -0.20 6.25
C LYS A 63 -20.14 -1.19 7.42
N LYS A 64 -21.23 -1.09 8.18
CA LYS A 64 -21.50 -1.95 9.35
C LYS A 64 -21.47 -3.45 9.04
N CYS A 65 -21.83 -3.84 7.83
CA CYS A 65 -21.75 -5.24 7.39
C CYS A 65 -20.32 -5.79 7.40
N LEU A 66 -19.29 -4.93 7.32
CA LEU A 66 -17.88 -5.32 7.36
C LEU A 66 -17.34 -5.46 8.78
N LYS A 67 -18.05 -4.99 9.81
CA LYS A 67 -17.55 -4.92 11.19
C LYS A 67 -16.95 -6.22 11.71
N ASN A 68 -17.53 -7.35 11.33
CA ASN A 68 -17.07 -8.67 11.78
C ASN A 68 -15.80 -9.16 11.06
N PHE A 69 -15.38 -8.48 9.98
CA PHE A 69 -14.18 -8.78 9.20
C PHE A 69 -13.03 -7.81 9.51
N LEU A 70 -13.30 -6.75 10.27
CA LEU A 70 -12.32 -5.73 10.62
C LEU A 70 -11.85 -5.93 12.07
N THR A 71 -10.54 -6.10 12.25
CA THR A 71 -9.91 -6.06 13.58
C THR A 71 -9.01 -4.83 13.66
N PHE A 72 -9.41 -3.85 14.48
CA PHE A 72 -8.60 -2.67 14.78
C PHE A 72 -7.56 -3.02 15.86
N ILE A 73 -6.28 -2.80 15.56
CA ILE A 73 -5.18 -3.10 16.47
C ILE A 73 -4.73 -1.79 17.10
N ASN A 74 -4.90 -1.69 18.42
CA ASN A 74 -4.48 -0.52 19.17
C ASN A 74 -3.02 -0.67 19.57
N THR A 75 -2.19 0.23 19.07
CA THR A 75 -0.76 0.33 19.37
C THR A 75 -0.43 1.71 19.92
N ASP A 76 0.73 1.87 20.53
CA ASP A 76 1.15 3.15 21.12
C ASP A 76 1.58 4.18 20.07
N SER A 77 1.92 3.78 18.83
CA SER A 77 2.32 4.73 17.79
C SER A 77 1.21 5.74 17.47
N GLU A 78 1.53 7.03 17.44
CA GLU A 78 0.58 8.08 17.04
C GLU A 78 0.47 8.25 15.52
N PHE A 79 1.30 7.53 14.74
CA PHE A 79 1.47 7.72 13.30
C PHE A 79 0.67 6.74 12.46
N VAL A 80 0.26 5.61 13.02
CA VAL A 80 -0.43 4.54 12.29
C VAL A 80 -1.61 3.99 13.08
N LEU A 81 -2.71 3.75 12.36
CA LEU A 81 -3.85 2.95 12.82
C LEU A 81 -3.91 1.67 11.99
N TRP A 82 -3.68 0.54 12.65
CA TRP A 82 -3.67 -0.78 12.04
C TRP A 82 -5.09 -1.38 11.99
N VAL A 83 -5.47 -1.88 10.82
CA VAL A 83 -6.75 -2.56 10.58
C VAL A 83 -6.48 -3.85 9.82
N LYS A 84 -6.68 -4.98 10.49
CA LYS A 84 -6.66 -6.28 9.83
C LYS A 84 -8.02 -6.55 9.19
N VAL A 85 -8.01 -6.93 7.90
CA VAL A 85 -9.19 -7.38 7.17
C VAL A 85 -9.09 -8.87 6.91
N ASP A 86 -10.07 -9.60 7.45
CA ASP A 86 -10.19 -11.06 7.37
C ASP A 86 -11.59 -11.40 6.84
N ILE A 87 -11.70 -11.57 5.51
CA ILE A 87 -12.97 -11.90 4.85
C ILE A 87 -13.04 -13.42 4.72
N PRO A 88 -14.07 -14.08 5.29
CA PRO A 88 -14.27 -15.51 5.14
C PRO A 88 -14.28 -15.92 3.67
N MET A 89 -13.65 -17.05 3.36
CA MET A 89 -13.44 -17.59 2.00
C MET A 89 -12.29 -16.97 1.21
N GLN A 90 -11.69 -15.85 1.65
CA GLN A 90 -10.42 -15.38 1.09
C GLN A 90 -9.26 -16.07 1.82
N LEU A 91 -8.25 -16.50 1.07
CA LEU A 91 -7.00 -16.99 1.68
C LEU A 91 -6.16 -15.83 2.22
N THR A 92 -6.25 -14.67 1.57
CA THR A 92 -5.44 -13.51 1.92
C THR A 92 -6.05 -12.76 3.09
N LYS A 93 -5.23 -12.57 4.13
CA LYS A 93 -5.52 -11.65 5.23
C LYS A 93 -4.69 -10.40 5.02
N ILE A 94 -5.33 -9.25 4.98
CA ILE A 94 -4.67 -7.99 4.64
C ILE A 94 -4.52 -7.16 5.91
N MET A 95 -3.30 -6.72 6.19
CA MET A 95 -3.03 -5.70 7.19
C MET A 95 -3.01 -4.32 6.52
N PHE A 96 -3.92 -3.44 6.91
CA PHE A 96 -3.89 -2.03 6.51
C PHE A 96 -3.23 -1.18 7.59
N GLY A 97 -2.19 -0.44 7.22
CA GLY A 97 -1.65 0.65 8.03
C GLY A 97 -2.17 1.99 7.51
N CYS A 98 -3.14 2.57 8.21
CA CYS A 98 -3.62 3.93 7.89
C CYS A 98 -2.67 4.94 8.55
N ILE A 99 -1.96 5.75 7.77
CA ILE A 99 -0.80 6.52 8.21
C ILE A 99 -1.04 8.04 8.17
N TYR A 100 -0.56 8.71 9.21
CA TYR A 100 -0.37 10.14 9.27
C TYR A 100 0.94 10.50 9.95
N VAL A 101 1.95 10.85 9.17
CA VAL A 101 3.22 11.39 9.66
C VAL A 101 3.18 12.92 9.50
N PRO A 102 3.31 13.71 10.59
CA PRO A 102 3.35 15.17 10.49
C PRO A 102 4.53 15.66 9.65
N PRO A 103 4.44 16.81 8.97
CA PRO A 103 5.54 17.37 8.18
C PRO A 103 6.85 17.52 8.98
N GLU A 104 8.00 17.30 8.34
CA GLU A 104 9.34 17.32 8.97
C GLU A 104 9.69 18.66 9.64
N ASN A 105 9.10 19.76 9.17
CA ASN A 105 9.30 21.11 9.69
C ASN A 105 8.20 21.54 10.68
N SER A 106 7.26 20.65 11.01
CA SER A 106 6.19 20.94 11.95
C SER A 106 6.64 20.70 13.39
N ARG A 107 6.01 21.37 14.37
CA ARG A 107 6.25 21.10 15.80
C ARG A 107 5.90 19.68 16.26
N TYR A 108 5.24 18.90 15.40
CA TYR A 108 4.81 17.53 15.66
C TYR A 108 5.67 16.51 14.89
N SER A 109 6.73 16.96 14.20
CA SER A 109 7.67 16.08 13.51
C SER A 109 8.30 15.11 14.50
N SER A 110 8.39 13.83 14.15
CA SER A 110 9.23 12.87 14.85
C SER A 110 10.27 12.34 13.87
N LYS A 111 11.54 12.37 14.30
CA LYS A 111 12.61 11.75 13.51
C LYS A 111 12.41 10.24 13.43
N ASP A 112 11.78 9.64 14.41
CA ASP A 112 11.68 8.19 14.57
C ASP A 112 10.34 7.63 14.04
N ALA A 113 9.49 8.47 13.45
CA ALA A 113 8.15 8.09 12.99
C ALA A 113 8.14 6.86 12.07
N PHE A 114 9.07 6.79 11.11
CA PHE A 114 9.17 5.65 10.19
C PHE A 114 9.75 4.42 10.87
N ASP A 115 10.67 4.59 11.81
CA ASP A 115 11.28 3.50 12.57
C ASP A 115 10.24 2.85 13.51
N GLU A 116 9.34 3.66 14.10
CA GLU A 116 8.18 3.20 14.88
C GLU A 116 7.18 2.42 14.01
N ILE A 117 6.81 2.96 12.84
CA ILE A 117 5.89 2.29 11.90
C ILE A 117 6.49 0.95 11.44
N GLU A 118 7.78 0.93 11.10
CA GLU A 118 8.49 -0.27 10.68
C GLU A 118 8.56 -1.32 11.80
N THR A 119 8.84 -0.90 13.04
CA THR A 119 8.85 -1.81 14.20
C THR A 119 7.48 -2.45 14.44
N GLU A 120 6.40 -1.67 14.36
CA GLU A 120 5.04 -2.21 14.49
C GLU A 120 4.69 -3.13 13.32
N LEU A 121 5.06 -2.77 12.08
CA LEU A 121 4.87 -3.61 10.90
C LEU A 121 5.53 -4.99 11.08
N ILE A 122 6.80 -5.02 11.50
CA ILE A 122 7.56 -6.26 11.74
C ILE A 122 6.90 -7.08 12.86
N THR A 123 6.43 -6.43 13.92
CA THR A 123 5.76 -7.10 15.05
C THR A 123 4.43 -7.73 14.64
N LEU A 124 3.73 -7.12 13.69
CA LEU A 124 2.41 -7.56 13.23
C LEU A 124 2.46 -8.49 12.00
N LYS A 125 3.64 -8.74 11.44
CA LYS A 125 3.82 -9.45 10.16
C LYS A 125 3.11 -10.81 10.11
N ASP A 126 3.12 -11.57 11.21
CA ASP A 126 2.57 -12.93 11.26
C ASP A 126 1.03 -12.96 11.36
N GLN A 127 0.39 -11.79 11.47
CA GLN A 127 -1.07 -11.68 11.58
C GLN A 127 -1.78 -11.53 10.23
N SER A 128 -1.02 -11.35 9.15
CA SER A 128 -1.51 -11.12 7.80
C SER A 128 -0.62 -11.82 6.77
N THR A 129 -1.20 -12.16 5.62
CA THR A 129 -0.44 -12.68 4.49
C THR A 129 0.03 -11.57 3.56
N ALA A 130 -0.59 -10.39 3.64
CA ALA A 130 -0.29 -9.25 2.79
C ALA A 130 -0.47 -7.93 3.55
N THR A 131 0.23 -6.88 3.10
CA THR A 131 0.26 -5.57 3.77
C THR A 131 -0.04 -4.45 2.78
N ALA A 132 -0.89 -3.51 3.19
CA ALA A 132 -1.11 -2.25 2.50
C ALA A 132 -0.95 -1.08 3.49
N LEU A 133 -0.06 -0.14 3.19
CA LEU A 133 0.08 1.11 3.91
C LEU A 133 -0.54 2.23 3.08
N LEU A 134 -1.36 3.08 3.69
CA LEU A 134 -2.01 4.19 3.01
C LEU A 134 -2.15 5.43 3.88
N GLY A 135 -2.05 6.61 3.28
CA GLY A 135 -2.28 7.87 3.95
C GLY A 135 -1.20 8.90 3.66
N ASP A 136 -1.11 9.91 4.53
CA ASP A 136 -0.18 11.04 4.37
C ASP A 136 1.12 10.76 5.13
N PHE A 137 2.19 10.51 4.39
CA PHE A 137 3.51 10.26 4.95
C PHE A 137 4.34 11.53 5.08
N ASN A 138 3.89 12.66 4.51
CA ASN A 138 4.68 13.88 4.34
C ASN A 138 6.11 13.63 3.80
N ALA A 139 6.26 12.54 3.03
CA ALA A 139 7.51 12.03 2.52
C ALA A 139 7.59 12.27 1.01
N ARG A 140 8.59 13.03 0.56
CA ARG A 140 8.79 13.29 -0.87
C ARG A 140 9.87 12.35 -1.38
N THR A 141 9.47 11.36 -2.16
CA THR A 141 10.37 10.30 -2.64
C THR A 141 10.92 10.55 -4.04
N GLY A 142 10.43 11.58 -4.75
CA GLY A 142 10.82 11.88 -6.13
C GLY A 142 10.46 10.72 -7.06
N SER A 143 11.43 10.21 -7.82
CA SER A 143 11.32 8.96 -8.60
C SER A 143 12.34 7.89 -8.16
N LEU A 144 12.89 8.00 -6.95
CA LEU A 144 13.83 7.01 -6.44
C LEU A 144 13.16 5.65 -6.23
N CYS A 145 13.95 4.59 -6.42
CA CYS A 145 13.54 3.21 -6.21
C CYS A 145 13.26 2.93 -4.72
N ASP A 146 12.17 2.19 -4.51
CA ASP A 146 11.64 1.67 -3.25
C ASP A 146 11.94 0.17 -3.07
N TYR A 147 12.71 -0.42 -3.99
CA TYR A 147 13.14 -1.82 -3.98
C TYR A 147 14.67 -1.92 -3.95
N ILE A 148 15.16 -3.09 -3.54
CA ILE A 148 16.59 -3.40 -3.55
C ILE A 148 16.97 -3.84 -4.97
N ILE A 149 18.02 -3.23 -5.52
CA ILE A 149 18.65 -3.69 -6.76
C ILE A 149 19.80 -4.62 -6.32
N PRO A 150 19.74 -5.93 -6.60
CA PRO A 150 20.87 -6.81 -6.35
C PRO A 150 22.03 -6.36 -7.22
N ASP A 151 23.17 -6.02 -6.62
CA ASP A 151 24.42 -5.84 -7.35
C ASP A 151 25.22 -7.16 -7.39
N ASP A 152 26.32 -7.19 -8.14
CA ASP A 152 27.15 -8.39 -8.31
C ASP A 152 27.76 -8.88 -6.98
N GLU A 153 27.96 -8.00 -6.00
CA GLU A 153 28.53 -8.36 -4.69
C GLU A 153 27.44 -8.92 -3.77
N LEU A 154 26.28 -8.26 -3.70
CA LEU A 154 25.09 -8.74 -3.02
C LEU A 154 24.73 -10.11 -3.59
N SER A 155 24.66 -10.25 -4.92
CA SER A 155 24.38 -11.54 -5.59
C SER A 155 25.39 -12.64 -5.24
N LYS A 156 26.65 -12.30 -4.96
CA LYS A 156 27.68 -13.27 -4.53
C LYS A 156 27.55 -13.65 -3.06
N ILE A 157 27.28 -12.69 -2.17
CA ILE A 157 27.03 -12.93 -0.74
C ILE A 157 25.75 -13.77 -0.56
N LEU A 158 24.73 -13.44 -1.34
CA LEU A 158 23.39 -14.03 -1.32
C LEU A 158 23.32 -15.44 -1.96
N ASN A 159 24.27 -15.79 -2.85
CA ASN A 159 24.40 -17.15 -3.40
C ASN A 159 25.01 -18.17 -2.43
N TYR A 160 25.45 -17.74 -1.23
CA TYR A 160 26.19 -18.62 -0.32
C TYR A 160 25.31 -19.32 0.72
N ASP A 161 24.09 -18.84 0.98
CA ASP A 161 23.10 -19.51 1.83
C ASP A 161 21.70 -19.17 1.31
N GLY A 162 20.81 -20.16 1.18
CA GLY A 162 19.43 -19.98 0.72
C GLY A 162 18.62 -19.11 1.66
N ILE A 163 18.76 -17.79 1.52
CA ILE A 163 18.10 -16.79 2.34
C ILE A 163 16.71 -16.53 1.72
N ASP A 164 15.66 -16.84 2.50
CA ASP A 164 14.24 -16.64 2.16
C ASP A 164 13.91 -15.21 1.64
N GLU A 165 14.73 -14.22 1.98
CA GLU A 165 14.56 -12.81 1.58
C GLU A 165 14.87 -12.57 0.09
N ILE A 166 15.81 -13.33 -0.50
CA ILE A 166 16.13 -13.26 -1.94
C ILE A 166 14.98 -13.85 -2.74
N ASP A 167 14.52 -15.02 -2.30
CA ASP A 167 13.39 -15.70 -2.93
C ASP A 167 12.17 -14.78 -2.91
N ARG A 168 11.94 -14.06 -1.82
CA ARG A 168 10.87 -13.04 -1.75
C ARG A 168 11.10 -11.88 -2.71
N CYS A 169 12.29 -11.28 -2.76
CA CYS A 169 12.58 -10.17 -3.68
C CYS A 169 12.43 -10.59 -5.16
N LEU A 170 12.93 -11.78 -5.52
CA LEU A 170 12.81 -12.33 -6.87
C LEU A 170 11.36 -12.70 -7.19
N TYR A 171 10.64 -13.26 -6.22
CA TYR A 171 9.22 -13.58 -6.35
C TYR A 171 8.37 -12.33 -6.55
N ASP A 172 8.62 -11.26 -5.79
CA ASP A 172 7.96 -9.98 -6.00
C ASP A 172 8.31 -9.37 -7.36
N TYR A 173 9.58 -9.41 -7.77
CA TYR A 173 9.98 -8.94 -9.10
C TYR A 173 9.25 -9.71 -10.21
N TYR A 174 9.20 -11.03 -10.10
CA TYR A 174 8.46 -11.89 -11.01
C TYR A 174 6.96 -11.54 -11.02
N ASN A 175 6.33 -11.34 -9.86
CA ASN A 175 4.93 -10.95 -9.76
C ASN A 175 4.69 -9.58 -10.40
N LEU A 176 5.50 -8.57 -10.09
CA LEU A 176 5.39 -7.26 -10.71
C LEU A 176 5.42 -7.36 -12.24
N CYS A 177 6.37 -8.15 -12.79
CA CYS A 177 6.44 -8.42 -14.22
C CYS A 177 5.19 -9.15 -14.76
N LEU A 178 4.75 -10.22 -14.08
CA LEU A 178 3.60 -11.04 -14.46
C LEU A 178 2.31 -10.20 -14.57
N TYR A 179 2.14 -9.25 -13.64
CA TYR A 179 0.96 -8.39 -13.58
C TYR A 179 1.15 -7.03 -14.27
N ASN A 180 2.18 -6.90 -15.12
CA ASN A 180 2.47 -5.70 -15.91
C ASN A 180 2.57 -4.42 -15.04
N VAL A 181 3.16 -4.58 -13.86
CA VAL A 181 3.48 -3.49 -12.93
C VAL A 181 4.92 -3.06 -13.18
N SER A 182 5.10 -1.79 -13.54
CA SER A 182 6.44 -1.26 -13.80
C SER A 182 7.28 -1.22 -12.53
N LEU A 183 8.50 -1.75 -12.61
CA LEU A 183 9.48 -1.64 -11.54
C LEU A 183 9.84 -0.17 -11.26
N GLN A 184 9.96 0.65 -12.31
CA GLN A 184 10.17 2.07 -12.18
C GLN A 184 8.82 2.79 -12.09
N ARG A 185 8.60 3.53 -11.01
CA ARG A 185 7.41 4.37 -10.86
C ARG A 185 7.62 5.74 -11.50
N SER A 186 6.55 6.26 -12.07
CA SER A 186 6.50 7.67 -12.47
C SER A 186 6.15 8.56 -11.27
N SER A 187 6.53 9.84 -11.36
CA SER A 187 6.16 10.85 -10.36
C SER A 187 6.18 12.22 -11.01
N GLU A 188 5.08 12.96 -10.89
CA GLU A 188 4.98 14.37 -11.24
C GLU A 188 5.67 15.26 -10.21
N ASP A 189 5.88 14.79 -8.97
CA ASP A 189 6.63 15.53 -7.97
C ASP A 189 8.12 15.55 -8.33
N LYS A 190 8.54 16.66 -8.93
CA LYS A 190 9.95 16.95 -9.29
C LYS A 190 10.71 17.71 -8.22
N GLY A 191 10.11 17.94 -7.04
CA GLY A 191 10.78 18.64 -5.98
C GLY A 191 11.86 17.82 -5.29
N ARG A 192 12.57 18.48 -4.36
CA ARG A 192 13.67 17.86 -3.63
C ARG A 192 13.13 16.77 -2.69
N ILE A 193 13.79 15.62 -2.74
CA ILE A 193 13.57 14.51 -1.81
C ILE A 193 13.94 14.97 -0.40
N ASN A 194 13.03 14.75 0.54
CA ASN A 194 13.20 15.17 1.92
C ASN A 194 13.69 14.03 2.82
N VAL A 195 13.93 14.31 4.11
CA VAL A 195 14.48 13.30 5.03
C VAL A 195 13.52 12.12 5.18
N TYR A 196 12.22 12.43 5.31
CA TYR A 196 11.17 11.42 5.37
C TYR A 196 11.02 10.60 4.09
N GLY A 197 11.26 11.21 2.92
CA GLY A 197 11.31 10.50 1.65
C GLY A 197 12.35 9.38 1.66
N ASN A 198 13.55 9.66 2.16
CA ASN A 198 14.60 8.66 2.29
C ASN A 198 14.23 7.56 3.29
N LYS A 199 13.63 7.93 4.43
CA LYS A 199 13.17 6.96 5.45
C LYS A 199 12.04 6.05 4.92
N LEU A 200 11.07 6.61 4.20
CA LEU A 200 10.00 5.84 3.58
C LEU A 200 10.55 4.83 2.56
N LEU A 201 11.49 5.25 1.72
CA LEU A 201 12.12 4.35 0.75
C LEU A 201 12.88 3.22 1.45
N GLN A 202 13.52 3.49 2.60
CA GLN A 202 14.19 2.45 3.37
C GLN A 202 13.21 1.46 4.00
N LEU A 203 12.11 1.96 4.59
CA LEU A 203 11.02 1.13 5.10
C LEU A 203 10.48 0.21 4.00
N CYS A 204 10.29 0.74 2.78
CA CYS A 204 9.83 -0.05 1.63
C CYS A 204 10.82 -1.17 1.29
N LYS A 205 12.11 -0.84 1.13
CA LYS A 205 13.17 -1.79 0.80
C LYS A 205 13.32 -2.90 1.82
N ASN A 206 13.31 -2.54 3.11
CA ASN A 206 13.49 -3.50 4.20
C ASN A 206 12.34 -4.50 4.31
N ASN A 207 11.13 -4.12 3.88
CA ASN A 207 9.91 -4.90 4.11
C ASN A 207 9.29 -5.42 2.81
N CYS A 208 9.99 -5.35 1.68
CA CYS A 208 9.49 -5.78 0.36
C CYS A 208 8.13 -5.13 0.03
N LEU A 209 8.04 -3.82 0.28
CA LEU A 209 6.85 -3.03 -0.01
C LEU A 209 7.10 -2.10 -1.21
N TYR A 210 6.05 -1.87 -1.98
CA TYR A 210 6.12 -1.17 -3.26
C TYR A 210 5.07 -0.06 -3.30
N ILE A 211 5.52 1.15 -3.60
CA ILE A 211 4.65 2.31 -3.85
C ILE A 211 3.83 2.04 -5.13
N ALA A 212 2.51 2.08 -5.01
CA ALA A 212 1.57 1.88 -6.12
C ALA A 212 1.40 3.14 -6.98
N ASN A 213 1.55 4.33 -6.38
CA ASN A 213 1.50 5.60 -7.10
C ASN A 213 2.48 5.61 -8.29
N GLY A 214 2.00 5.99 -9.46
CA GLY A 214 2.77 6.01 -10.70
C GLY A 214 2.97 4.65 -11.37
N ARG A 215 2.51 3.53 -10.79
CA ARG A 215 2.71 2.17 -11.32
C ARG A 215 1.46 1.52 -11.92
N ILE A 216 0.29 1.77 -11.34
CA ILE A 216 -0.94 1.02 -11.63
C ILE A 216 -2.16 1.93 -11.80
N GLY A 217 -3.25 1.36 -12.33
CA GLY A 217 -4.52 2.05 -12.50
C GLY A 217 -4.44 3.29 -13.39
N ASN A 218 -5.29 4.28 -13.09
CA ASN A 218 -5.37 5.55 -13.79
C ASN A 218 -4.15 6.46 -13.51
N ASP A 219 -3.36 6.14 -12.47
CA ASP A 219 -2.14 6.86 -12.12
C ASP A 219 -0.88 6.25 -12.76
N LYS A 220 -1.01 5.15 -13.51
CA LYS A 220 0.12 4.48 -14.18
C LYS A 220 0.84 5.44 -15.13
N ASN A 221 2.16 5.48 -15.03
CA ASN A 221 3.04 6.36 -15.81
C ASN A 221 2.87 7.87 -15.57
N MET A 222 2.10 8.27 -14.55
CA MET A 222 1.95 9.66 -14.12
C MET A 222 2.60 9.87 -12.76
N GLY A 223 2.07 9.22 -11.73
CA GLY A 223 2.46 9.47 -10.35
C GLY A 223 2.05 10.88 -9.94
N LYS A 224 0.74 11.13 -10.00
CA LYS A 224 0.15 12.45 -9.80
C LYS A 224 0.44 12.98 -8.40
N VAL A 225 0.67 14.29 -8.33
CA VAL A 225 0.80 15.02 -7.07
C VAL A 225 -0.48 14.93 -6.23
N THR A 226 -0.32 14.77 -4.92
CA THR A 226 -1.42 14.51 -3.98
C THR A 226 -1.69 15.68 -3.03
N SER A 227 -0.89 16.75 -3.08
CA SER A 227 -1.10 17.97 -2.30
C SER A 227 -1.09 19.19 -3.21
N LYS A 228 -2.25 19.81 -3.42
CA LYS A 228 -2.56 21.01 -4.22
C LYS A 228 -1.53 21.29 -5.33
N GLU A 229 -1.35 20.30 -6.20
CA GLU A 229 -0.46 20.33 -7.37
C GLU A 229 1.06 20.52 -7.09
N THR A 230 1.52 20.38 -5.85
CA THR A 230 2.92 20.69 -5.48
C THR A 230 3.77 19.47 -5.14
N SER A 231 3.19 18.46 -4.49
CA SER A 231 3.96 17.36 -3.92
C SER A 231 3.15 16.06 -3.94
N LEU A 232 3.84 14.94 -4.07
CA LEU A 232 3.29 13.60 -3.90
C LEU A 232 3.76 13.11 -2.52
N VAL A 233 2.82 13.06 -1.58
CA VAL A 233 3.07 12.73 -0.16
C VAL A 233 2.06 11.75 0.42
N ASP A 234 0.95 11.55 -0.28
CA ASP A 234 -0.07 10.57 0.05
C ASP A 234 0.17 9.33 -0.81
N TYR A 235 0.40 8.19 -0.17
CA TYR A 235 0.77 6.97 -0.88
C TYR A 235 -0.23 5.85 -0.64
N LEU A 236 -0.39 4.99 -1.64
CA LEU A 236 -0.73 3.58 -1.45
C LEU A 236 0.56 2.78 -1.64
N ILE A 237 0.93 1.97 -0.65
CA ILE A 237 2.14 1.15 -0.64
C ILE A 237 1.72 -0.27 -0.28
N VAL A 238 2.12 -1.26 -1.07
CA VAL A 238 1.61 -2.62 -0.94
C VAL A 238 2.71 -3.67 -1.05
N SER A 239 2.53 -4.83 -0.41
CA SER A 239 3.31 -6.02 -0.71
C SER A 239 3.08 -6.48 -2.15
N GLY A 240 4.07 -7.09 -2.79
CA GLY A 240 4.00 -7.52 -4.19
C GLY A 240 2.77 -8.36 -4.52
N ASP A 241 2.37 -9.24 -3.61
CA ASP A 241 1.19 -10.11 -3.73
C ASP A 241 -0.16 -9.39 -3.82
N LEU A 242 -0.25 -8.08 -3.51
CA LEU A 242 -1.53 -7.35 -3.58
C LEU A 242 -1.82 -6.76 -4.96
N PHE A 243 -0.79 -6.50 -5.78
CA PHE A 243 -0.99 -5.92 -7.11
C PHE A 243 -2.01 -6.63 -8.00
N PRO A 244 -2.11 -7.97 -8.04
CA PRO A 244 -3.08 -8.68 -8.89
C PRO A 244 -4.53 -8.34 -8.57
N TYR A 245 -4.77 -7.92 -7.33
CA TYR A 245 -6.11 -7.74 -6.79
C TYR A 245 -6.52 -6.27 -6.74
N ILE A 246 -5.62 -5.35 -7.07
CA ILE A 246 -5.95 -3.92 -7.19
C ILE A 246 -6.45 -3.68 -8.60
N THR A 247 -7.77 -3.62 -8.78
CA THR A 247 -8.40 -3.49 -10.11
C THR A 247 -8.50 -2.05 -10.57
N GLU A 248 -8.61 -1.11 -9.65
CA GLU A 248 -8.69 0.32 -9.91
C GLU A 248 -7.81 1.04 -8.89
N PHE A 249 -7.00 2.00 -9.34
CA PHE A 249 -6.24 2.92 -8.48
C PHE A 249 -6.20 4.28 -9.15
N GLU A 250 -6.57 5.31 -8.41
CA GLU A 250 -6.64 6.68 -8.92
C GLU A 250 -6.31 7.72 -7.83
N VAL A 251 -5.62 8.78 -8.26
CA VAL A 251 -5.46 10.02 -7.50
C VAL A 251 -6.50 11.02 -8.00
N ILE A 252 -7.57 11.17 -7.22
CA ILE A 252 -8.71 12.03 -7.53
C ILE A 252 -8.26 13.50 -7.46
N ASP A 253 -8.72 14.32 -8.41
CA ASP A 253 -8.45 15.76 -8.41
C ASP A 253 -8.80 16.43 -7.08
N PHE A 254 -8.02 17.46 -6.75
CA PHE A 254 -8.25 18.24 -5.55
C PHE A 254 -9.64 18.88 -5.58
N ASP A 255 -10.39 18.67 -4.50
CA ASP A 255 -11.66 19.34 -4.25
C ASP A 255 -11.66 19.95 -2.85
N SER A 256 -11.81 21.28 -2.80
CA SER A 256 -11.94 22.06 -1.58
C SER A 256 -13.11 21.63 -0.68
N LEU A 257 -14.13 20.99 -1.23
CA LEU A 257 -15.25 20.42 -0.48
C LEU A 257 -14.83 19.23 0.38
N PHE A 258 -13.74 18.54 0.02
CA PHE A 258 -13.26 17.36 0.71
C PHE A 258 -11.96 17.60 1.49
N SER A 259 -11.10 18.50 1.04
CA SER A 259 -9.81 18.76 1.69
C SER A 259 -9.36 20.20 1.53
N ASP A 260 -8.42 20.65 2.36
CA ASP A 260 -7.86 22.00 2.23
C ASP A 260 -6.67 22.02 1.26
N ILE A 261 -5.95 20.90 1.17
CA ILE A 261 -4.74 20.76 0.34
C ILE A 261 -4.60 19.38 -0.31
N HIS A 262 -5.09 18.29 0.30
CA HIS A 262 -4.83 16.93 -0.20
C HIS A 262 -5.86 16.45 -1.22
N CYS A 263 -5.38 15.73 -2.23
CA CYS A 263 -6.15 14.89 -3.13
C CYS A 263 -6.52 13.57 -2.42
N ARG A 264 -7.55 12.89 -2.92
CA ARG A 264 -7.97 11.59 -2.39
C ARG A 264 -7.35 10.47 -3.21
N LEU A 265 -6.83 9.46 -2.53
CA LEU A 265 -6.51 8.16 -3.15
C LEU A 265 -7.77 7.29 -3.15
N GLN A 266 -8.09 6.68 -4.27
CA GLN A 266 -9.18 5.71 -4.40
C GLN A 266 -8.65 4.44 -5.05
N PHE A 267 -9.04 3.28 -4.51
CA PHE A 267 -8.74 2.00 -5.13
C PHE A 267 -9.76 0.94 -4.75
N ASN A 268 -9.85 -0.09 -5.59
CA ASN A 268 -10.69 -1.25 -5.37
C ASN A 268 -9.82 -2.48 -5.16
N LEU A 269 -10.30 -3.38 -4.30
CA LEU A 269 -9.72 -4.71 -4.11
C LEU A 269 -10.72 -5.76 -4.58
N SER A 270 -10.34 -6.57 -5.56
CA SER A 270 -11.13 -7.73 -5.97
C SER A 270 -10.98 -8.87 -4.96
N ALA A 271 -11.99 -9.74 -4.92
CA ALA A 271 -11.93 -10.94 -4.09
C ALA A 271 -10.70 -11.77 -4.43
N MET A 272 -9.88 -12.08 -3.42
CA MET A 272 -8.68 -12.89 -3.55
C MET A 272 -9.02 -14.37 -3.43
N LEU A 273 -9.70 -14.91 -4.44
CA LEU A 273 -9.96 -16.34 -4.57
C LEU A 273 -8.86 -16.98 -5.42
N PRO A 274 -8.32 -18.15 -5.05
CA PRO A 274 -7.47 -18.92 -5.94
C PRO A 274 -8.22 -19.23 -7.24
N ASP A 275 -7.53 -19.10 -8.38
CA ASP A 275 -8.05 -19.53 -9.69
C ASP A 275 -8.53 -20.99 -9.65
N ASP A 276 -7.89 -21.83 -8.82
CA ASP A 276 -8.27 -23.24 -8.57
C ASP A 276 -9.70 -23.45 -8.03
N LEU A 277 -10.35 -22.41 -7.47
CA LEU A 277 -11.75 -22.47 -7.04
C LEU A 277 -12.74 -22.02 -8.12
N LEU A 278 -12.27 -21.28 -9.14
CA LEU A 278 -13.09 -20.77 -10.24
C LEU A 278 -13.12 -21.72 -11.44
N ASP A 279 -12.16 -22.65 -11.55
CA ASP A 279 -11.95 -23.45 -12.76
C ASP A 279 -12.23 -24.96 -12.62
N LYS A 280 -13.29 -25.34 -11.89
CA LYS A 280 -13.71 -26.76 -11.81
C LYS A 280 -14.51 -27.28 -12.98
N ASN A 281 -14.83 -26.44 -13.98
CA ASN A 281 -15.76 -26.86 -15.03
C ASN A 281 -15.23 -26.85 -16.46
N ASN A 282 -14.04 -26.34 -16.80
CA ASN A 282 -13.43 -26.55 -18.13
C ASN A 282 -11.95 -26.10 -18.20
N SER A 283 -10.99 -26.97 -17.82
CA SER A 283 -9.66 -26.98 -18.45
C SER A 283 -8.83 -28.22 -18.09
N PRO A 284 -7.90 -28.65 -18.98
CA PRO A 284 -7.17 -29.90 -18.84
C PRO A 284 -6.15 -29.83 -17.70
N ASN A 285 -6.08 -30.90 -16.90
CA ASN A 285 -5.12 -31.14 -15.83
C ASN A 285 -3.72 -30.55 -16.12
N VAL A 286 -3.42 -29.38 -15.55
CA VAL A 286 -2.04 -28.96 -15.29
C VAL A 286 -1.77 -29.33 -13.83
N PRO A 287 -0.79 -30.20 -13.53
CA PRO A 287 -0.51 -30.56 -12.16
C PRO A 287 0.02 -29.33 -11.42
N SER A 288 -0.63 -28.98 -10.30
CA SER A 288 -0.06 -28.10 -9.29
C SER A 288 1.25 -28.72 -8.82
N LYS A 289 2.36 -28.14 -9.24
CA LYS A 289 3.67 -28.45 -8.70
C LYS A 289 4.17 -27.20 -8.02
N HIS A 290 4.30 -27.28 -6.69
CA HIS A 290 5.39 -26.59 -6.03
C HIS A 290 6.67 -26.97 -6.77
N ILE A 291 7.18 -26.08 -7.61
CA ILE A 291 8.43 -26.31 -8.32
C ILE A 291 9.52 -26.05 -7.30
N ARG A 292 9.90 -27.12 -6.60
CA ARG A 292 11.15 -27.11 -5.84
C ARG A 292 12.28 -27.08 -6.85
N TRP A 293 13.16 -26.09 -6.75
CA TRP A 293 14.35 -26.01 -7.58
C TRP A 293 15.17 -27.30 -7.44
N ILE A 294 15.55 -27.89 -8.57
CA ILE A 294 16.40 -29.08 -8.65
C ILE A 294 17.71 -28.62 -9.29
N GLY A 295 18.80 -28.60 -8.51
CA GLY A 295 20.08 -28.02 -8.93
C GLY A 295 20.61 -28.55 -10.26
N ASP A 296 20.31 -29.81 -10.59
CA ASP A 296 20.74 -30.47 -11.83
C ASP A 296 20.04 -29.95 -13.10
N LYS A 297 19.05 -29.05 -12.96
CA LYS A 297 18.33 -28.43 -14.08
C LYS A 297 18.70 -26.96 -14.31
N ARG A 298 19.73 -26.47 -13.62
CA ARG A 298 20.21 -25.09 -13.73
C ARG A 298 20.52 -24.70 -15.18
N ASP A 299 21.31 -25.51 -15.87
CA ASP A 299 21.79 -25.17 -17.22
C ASP A 299 20.63 -25.15 -18.23
N GLN A 300 19.67 -26.07 -18.09
CA GLN A 300 18.43 -26.06 -18.92
C GLN A 300 17.57 -24.81 -18.68
N PHE A 301 17.53 -24.29 -17.45
CA PHE A 301 16.81 -23.06 -17.15
C PHE A 301 17.52 -21.85 -17.76
N VAL A 302 18.84 -21.74 -17.60
CA VAL A 302 19.65 -20.67 -18.19
C VAL A 302 19.50 -20.65 -19.72
N ASP A 303 19.63 -21.80 -20.37
CA ASP A 303 19.44 -21.93 -21.83
C ASP A 303 18.02 -21.50 -22.28
N SER A 304 17.00 -21.79 -21.46
CA SER A 304 15.61 -21.41 -21.76
C SER A 304 15.33 -19.90 -21.61
N VAL A 305 16.08 -19.22 -20.74
CA VAL A 305 15.97 -17.78 -20.52
C VAL A 305 16.76 -17.03 -21.60
N GLU A 306 17.96 -17.50 -21.93
CA GLU A 306 18.78 -16.91 -23.00
C GLU A 306 18.13 -17.04 -24.37
N SER A 307 17.51 -18.19 -24.67
CA SER A 307 16.77 -18.41 -25.93
C SER A 307 15.52 -17.52 -26.06
N LYS A 308 14.85 -17.18 -24.95
CA LYS A 308 13.73 -16.22 -24.96
C LYS A 308 14.21 -14.78 -25.18
N LEU A 309 15.33 -14.39 -24.57
CA LEU A 309 15.95 -13.08 -24.78
C LEU A 309 16.45 -12.88 -26.23
N THR A 310 16.77 -13.95 -26.95
CA THR A 310 17.16 -13.84 -28.37
C THR A 310 15.96 -13.63 -29.30
N ILE A 311 14.78 -14.13 -28.95
CA ILE A 311 13.56 -14.00 -29.75
C ILE A 311 13.02 -12.56 -29.68
N ASP A 312 13.09 -11.91 -28.51
CA ASP A 312 12.63 -10.52 -28.34
C ASP A 312 13.54 -9.47 -29.01
N ASN A 313 14.77 -9.85 -29.36
CA ASN A 313 15.69 -9.00 -30.14
C ASN A 313 15.49 -9.13 -31.66
N LEU A 314 14.75 -10.14 -32.13
CA LEU A 314 14.44 -10.35 -33.56
C LEU A 314 13.05 -9.84 -33.96
N SER A 315 12.18 -9.53 -32.99
CA SER A 315 10.83 -8.97 -33.21
C SER A 315 10.78 -7.43 -33.23
N ASN A 316 11.93 -6.75 -33.07
CA ASN A 316 12.08 -5.29 -33.15
C ASN A 316 12.95 -4.82 -34.35
N GLN A 317 13.02 -5.60 -35.43
CA GLN A 317 13.53 -5.16 -36.74
C GLN A 317 12.39 -5.01 -37.74
#